data_AF-A0A3D1HAL5-F1
#
_entry.id   AF-A0A3D1HAL5-F1
#
_cell.length_a   1.000
_cell.length_b   1.000
_cell.length_c   1.000
_cell.angle_alpha   90.00
_cell.angle_beta   90.00
_cell.angle_gamma   90.00
#
_symmetry.space_group_name_H-M   'P 1'
#
loop_
_entity.id
_entity.type
_entity.pdbx_description
1 polymer ?
#
loop_
_entity_poly.entity_id
_entity_poly.type
_entity_poly.pdbx_seq_one_letter_code
_entity_poly.pdbx_strand_id
1 'polypeptide(L)'
;MSKKQEQISNDEQLQNYYDLKTDAVERLVNAKNAPVVSEKEIQKYKGGLKHRIPTWVKILFVKFWFGGAICYFCLWGLNMFLQNVELLVAICVGLGVCTDLMVNHLLRFLEPEKGDYDKWIMVTVRKFWSIFLNVLYSAVLLFFIVQTYEVVNTLITGQSAATANSVPVPVEPILFGLLYMGYDMLFIFIKNMVVKAFRDAEKKVSNRK
;
A
#
# COMPACT_ATOMS: atom_id res chain seq x y z
N MET A 1 -49.66 -38.92 -6.04
CA MET A 1 -50.05 -37.60 -5.51
C MET A 1 -49.00 -36.49 -5.71
N SER A 2 -47.75 -36.80 -6.08
CA SER A 2 -46.64 -35.82 -6.13
C SER A 2 -46.67 -34.82 -7.31
N LYS A 3 -47.11 -35.21 -8.51
CA LYS A 3 -47.10 -34.31 -9.69
C LYS A 3 -48.05 -33.10 -9.61
N LYS A 4 -49.15 -33.21 -8.85
CA LYS A 4 -50.16 -32.12 -8.74
C LYS A 4 -49.69 -30.99 -7.82
N GLN A 5 -48.84 -31.28 -6.83
CA GLN A 5 -48.25 -30.27 -5.95
C GLN A 5 -47.12 -29.48 -6.63
N GLU A 6 -46.32 -30.13 -7.49
CA GLU A 6 -45.27 -29.46 -8.27
C GLU A 6 -45.84 -28.46 -9.29
N GLN A 7 -46.97 -28.78 -9.93
CA GLN A 7 -47.61 -27.87 -10.89
C GLN A 7 -48.17 -26.61 -10.22
N ILE A 8 -48.80 -26.73 -9.05
CA ILE A 8 -49.34 -25.59 -8.29
C ILE A 8 -48.21 -24.66 -7.84
N SER A 9 -47.08 -25.23 -7.39
CA SER A 9 -45.88 -24.47 -6.99
C SER A 9 -45.27 -23.66 -8.14
N ASN A 10 -45.25 -24.20 -9.36
CA ASN A 10 -44.66 -23.51 -10.51
C ASN A 10 -45.58 -22.42 -11.06
N ASP A 11 -46.90 -22.63 -11.04
CA ASP A 11 -47.87 -21.60 -11.46
C ASP A 11 -47.89 -20.41 -10.48
N GLU A 12 -47.78 -20.65 -9.16
CA GLU A 12 -47.65 -19.56 -8.17
C GLU A 12 -46.33 -18.77 -8.34
N GLN A 13 -45.22 -19.44 -8.66
CA GLN A 13 -43.94 -18.77 -8.93
C GLN A 13 -43.95 -17.98 -10.25
N LEU A 14 -44.60 -18.50 -11.28
CA LEU A 14 -44.80 -17.79 -12.55
C LEU A 14 -45.73 -16.59 -12.41
N GLN A 15 -46.79 -16.69 -11.60
CA GLN A 15 -47.63 -15.54 -11.27
C GLN A 15 -46.84 -14.47 -10.50
N ASN A 16 -45.98 -14.87 -9.54
CA ASN A 16 -45.09 -13.94 -8.81
C ASN A 16 -44.01 -13.28 -9.69
N TYR A 17 -43.65 -13.89 -10.82
CA TYR A 17 -42.65 -13.36 -11.75
C TYR A 17 -43.16 -12.19 -12.60
N TYR A 18 -44.46 -12.22 -12.94
CA TYR A 18 -45.13 -11.13 -13.67
C TYR A 18 -45.81 -10.12 -12.74
N ASP A 19 -45.89 -10.41 -11.44
CA ASP A 19 -46.36 -9.46 -10.45
C ASP A 19 -45.28 -8.37 -10.28
N LEU A 20 -45.55 -7.21 -10.87
CA LEU A 20 -44.65 -6.08 -10.81
C LEU A 20 -44.45 -5.76 -9.33
N LYS A 21 -43.22 -5.89 -8.82
CA LYS A 21 -42.90 -5.53 -7.42
C LYS A 21 -42.99 -4.02 -7.27
N THR A 22 -44.21 -3.53 -7.13
CA THR A 22 -44.56 -2.11 -7.04
C THR A 22 -43.82 -1.42 -5.90
N ASP A 23 -43.60 -2.10 -4.77
CA ASP A 23 -42.77 -1.60 -3.66
C ASP A 23 -41.30 -1.39 -4.09
N ALA A 24 -40.73 -2.30 -4.91
CA ALA A 24 -39.37 -2.12 -5.41
C ALA A 24 -39.28 -0.96 -6.42
N VAL A 25 -40.29 -0.81 -7.28
CA VAL A 25 -40.38 0.31 -8.23
C VAL A 25 -40.60 1.63 -7.48
N GLU A 26 -41.48 1.66 -6.50
CA GLU A 26 -41.78 2.83 -5.67
C GLU A 26 -40.57 3.25 -4.84
N ARG A 27 -39.78 2.29 -4.33
CA ARG A 27 -38.47 2.56 -3.71
C ARG A 27 -37.46 3.13 -4.69
N LEU A 28 -37.45 2.70 -5.95
CA LEU A 28 -36.57 3.24 -6.99
C LEU A 28 -37.00 4.65 -7.42
N VAL A 29 -38.30 4.91 -7.54
CA VAL A 29 -38.85 6.25 -7.83
C VAL A 29 -38.57 7.21 -6.66
N ASN A 30 -38.73 6.73 -5.43
CA ASN A 30 -38.39 7.47 -4.21
C ASN A 30 -36.90 7.45 -3.85
N ALA A 31 -36.05 6.72 -4.60
CA ALA A 31 -34.61 6.68 -4.34
C ALA A 31 -33.96 8.05 -4.50
N LYS A 32 -34.56 8.93 -5.30
CA LYS A 32 -34.14 10.34 -5.42
C LYS A 32 -34.31 11.13 -4.11
N ASN A 33 -35.20 10.66 -3.22
CA ASN A 33 -35.47 11.18 -1.88
C ASN A 33 -34.91 10.24 -0.79
N ALA A 34 -34.06 9.27 -1.13
CA ALA A 34 -33.51 8.36 -0.15
C ALA A 34 -32.71 9.16 0.91
N PRO A 35 -32.87 8.86 2.21
CA PRO A 35 -32.04 9.47 3.23
C PRO A 35 -30.57 9.16 2.93
N VAL A 36 -29.68 10.14 3.14
CA VAL A 36 -28.24 9.93 2.97
C VAL A 36 -27.79 8.87 3.97
N VAL A 37 -27.66 7.64 3.50
CA VAL A 37 -27.24 6.50 4.31
C VAL A 37 -25.79 6.74 4.71
N SER A 38 -25.50 6.70 6.01
CA SER A 38 -24.13 6.88 6.49
C SER A 38 -23.23 5.74 5.99
N GLU A 39 -21.96 6.04 5.68
CA GLU A 39 -21.03 5.01 5.20
C GLU A 39 -20.89 3.80 6.15
N LYS A 40 -21.14 4.02 7.44
CA LYS A 40 -21.16 2.98 8.48
C LYS A 40 -22.28 1.98 8.28
N GLU A 41 -23.44 2.42 7.78
CA GLU A 41 -24.59 1.55 7.51
C GLU A 41 -24.40 0.77 6.20
N ILE A 42 -23.74 1.37 5.20
CA ILE A 42 -23.32 0.67 3.96
C ILE A 42 -22.30 -0.45 4.30
N GLN A 43 -21.39 -0.21 5.24
CA GLN A 43 -20.44 -1.23 5.70
C GLN A 43 -21.09 -2.44 6.39
N LYS A 44 -22.28 -2.28 6.98
CA LYS A 44 -23.03 -3.37 7.62
C LYS A 44 -23.51 -4.42 6.61
N TYR A 45 -23.77 -4.00 5.37
CA TYR A 45 -24.34 -4.86 4.32
C TYR A 45 -23.31 -5.33 3.27
N LYS A 46 -22.08 -4.77 3.27
CA LYS A 46 -20.96 -5.36 2.52
C LYS A 46 -20.53 -6.65 3.21
N GLY A 47 -20.93 -7.80 2.64
CA GLY A 47 -20.70 -9.16 3.12
C GLY A 47 -19.39 -9.35 3.88
N GLY A 48 -19.51 -9.79 5.13
CA GLY A 48 -18.40 -10.02 6.03
C GLY A 48 -17.55 -11.21 5.61
N LEU A 49 -16.42 -10.95 4.93
CA LEU A 49 -15.35 -11.94 4.84
C LEU A 49 -14.78 -12.17 6.25
N LYS A 50 -14.93 -13.41 6.75
CA LYS A 50 -14.64 -13.87 8.12
C LYS A 50 -13.16 -13.73 8.56
N HIS A 51 -12.27 -13.35 7.64
CA HIS A 51 -10.88 -13.02 7.95
C HIS A 51 -10.51 -11.66 7.33
N ARG A 52 -10.87 -10.57 8.00
CA ARG A 52 -10.36 -9.24 7.62
C ARG A 52 -8.89 -9.17 8.02
N ILE A 53 -8.00 -9.37 7.05
CA ILE A 53 -6.55 -9.13 7.23
C ILE A 53 -6.37 -7.72 7.82
N PRO A 54 -5.61 -7.54 8.91
CA PRO A 54 -5.40 -6.24 9.51
C PRO A 54 -4.83 -5.25 8.48
N THR A 55 -5.32 -4.02 8.52
CA THR A 55 -4.92 -2.96 7.60
C THR A 55 -3.40 -2.79 7.52
N TRP A 56 -2.72 -2.79 8.67
CA TRP A 56 -1.27 -2.62 8.72
C TRP A 56 -0.50 -3.74 7.99
N VAL A 57 -1.00 -4.98 8.04
CA VAL A 57 -0.40 -6.12 7.33
C VAL A 57 -0.52 -5.94 5.81
N LYS A 58 -1.67 -5.46 5.32
CA LYS A 58 -1.86 -5.19 3.89
C LYS A 58 -0.88 -4.12 3.39
N ILE A 59 -0.72 -3.04 4.16
CA ILE A 59 0.17 -1.93 3.84
C ILE A 59 1.63 -2.39 3.79
N LEU A 60 2.07 -3.14 4.81
CA LEU A 60 3.41 -3.72 4.85
C LEU A 60 3.65 -4.66 3.68
N PHE A 61 2.70 -5.56 3.40
CA PHE A 61 2.80 -6.50 2.30
C PHE A 61 2.96 -5.78 0.96
N VAL A 62 2.16 -4.74 0.70
CA VAL A 62 2.28 -3.92 -0.51
C VAL A 62 3.67 -3.30 -0.63
N LYS A 63 4.17 -2.65 0.42
CA LYS A 63 5.49 -1.99 0.41
C LYS A 63 6.63 -3.00 0.21
N PHE A 64 6.58 -4.11 0.93
CA PHE A 64 7.52 -5.23 0.79
C PHE A 64 7.52 -5.78 -0.64
N TRP A 65 6.34 -6.08 -1.18
CA TRP A 65 6.17 -6.69 -2.48
C TRP A 65 6.70 -5.80 -3.60
N PHE A 66 6.32 -4.52 -3.63
CA PHE A 66 6.80 -3.59 -4.65
C PHE A 66 8.30 -3.30 -4.52
N GLY A 67 8.84 -3.21 -3.30
CA GLY A 67 10.28 -3.08 -3.08
C GLY A 67 11.06 -4.27 -3.62
N GLY A 68 10.60 -5.50 -3.32
CA GLY A 68 11.20 -6.73 -3.84
C GLY A 68 11.04 -6.89 -5.36
N ALA A 69 9.88 -6.55 -5.90
CA ALA A 69 9.63 -6.62 -7.34
C ALA A 69 10.57 -5.71 -8.14
N ILE A 70 10.82 -4.49 -7.66
CA ILE A 70 11.76 -3.58 -8.33
C ILE A 70 13.19 -4.10 -8.24
N CYS A 71 13.59 -4.69 -7.11
CA CYS A 71 14.88 -5.37 -7.03
C CYS A 71 14.99 -6.50 -8.07
N TYR A 72 13.96 -7.32 -8.21
CA TYR A 72 13.96 -8.39 -9.22
C TYR A 72 14.07 -7.84 -10.65
N PHE A 73 13.21 -6.88 -11.04
CA PHE A 73 13.21 -6.37 -12.40
C PHE A 73 14.42 -5.49 -12.73
N CYS A 74 14.82 -4.59 -11.82
CA CYS A 74 15.93 -3.69 -12.06
C CYS A 74 17.27 -4.35 -11.72
N LEU A 75 17.47 -4.84 -10.50
CA LEU A 75 18.77 -5.33 -10.06
C LEU A 75 19.13 -6.67 -10.69
N TRP A 76 18.18 -7.57 -10.93
CA TRP A 76 18.48 -8.83 -11.64
C TRP A 76 18.25 -8.71 -13.15
N GLY A 77 17.15 -8.07 -13.57
CA GLY A 77 16.82 -7.94 -14.99
C GLY A 77 17.65 -6.91 -15.76
N LEU A 78 17.84 -5.70 -15.23
CA LEU A 78 18.57 -4.62 -15.93
C LEU A 78 20.09 -4.68 -15.73
N ASN A 79 20.60 -5.47 -14.79
CA ASN A 79 22.04 -5.60 -14.56
C ASN A 79 22.81 -6.24 -15.73
N MET A 80 22.10 -6.88 -16.67
CA MET A 80 22.70 -7.34 -17.93
C MET A 80 23.02 -6.18 -18.89
N PHE A 81 22.29 -5.07 -18.78
CA PHE A 81 22.37 -3.93 -19.71
C PHE A 81 23.03 -2.69 -19.10
N LEU A 82 22.86 -2.48 -17.79
CA LEU A 82 23.39 -1.35 -17.04
C LEU A 82 24.30 -1.84 -15.93
N GLN A 83 25.40 -1.13 -15.66
CA GLN A 83 26.37 -1.50 -14.63
C GLN A 83 26.62 -0.34 -13.65
N ASN A 84 27.00 -0.70 -12.41
CA ASN A 84 27.45 0.23 -11.38
C ASN A 84 26.45 1.37 -11.09
N VAL A 85 26.84 2.61 -11.40
CA VAL A 85 26.09 3.83 -11.06
C VAL A 85 24.82 3.95 -11.89
N GLU A 86 24.85 3.55 -13.16
CA GLU A 86 23.68 3.63 -14.04
C GLU A 86 22.56 2.72 -13.53
N LEU A 87 22.92 1.52 -13.08
CA LEU A 87 22.01 0.58 -12.46
C LEU A 87 21.45 1.14 -11.15
N LEU A 88 22.29 1.75 -10.30
CA LEU A 88 21.87 2.37 -9.05
C LEU A 88 20.86 3.51 -9.30
N VAL A 89 21.14 4.38 -10.27
CA VAL A 89 20.25 5.47 -10.68
C VAL A 89 18.94 4.91 -11.22
N ALA A 90 18.98 3.87 -12.06
CA ALA A 90 17.78 3.21 -12.57
C ALA A 90 16.92 2.63 -11.45
N ILE A 91 17.53 2.01 -10.44
CA ILE A 91 16.83 1.49 -9.24
C ILE A 91 16.23 2.63 -8.42
N CYS A 92 16.98 3.72 -8.19
CA CYS A 92 16.46 4.90 -7.48
C CYS A 92 15.21 5.46 -8.17
N VAL A 93 15.28 5.66 -9.49
CA VAL A 93 14.17 6.16 -10.29
C VAL A 93 13.00 5.17 -10.27
N GLY A 94 13.27 3.88 -10.49
CA GLY A 94 12.27 2.82 -10.46
C GLY A 94 11.54 2.75 -9.11
N LEU A 95 12.27 2.76 -8.00
CA LEU A 95 11.72 2.80 -6.64
C LEU A 95 10.87 4.04 -6.40
N GLY A 96 11.37 5.23 -6.76
CA GLY A 96 10.65 6.49 -6.54
C GLY A 96 9.36 6.57 -7.35
N VAL A 97 9.43 6.23 -8.63
CA VAL A 97 8.28 6.23 -9.54
C VAL A 97 7.25 5.18 -9.12
N CYS A 98 7.68 3.96 -8.82
CA CYS A 98 6.76 2.90 -8.36
C CYS A 98 6.14 3.25 -7.01
N THR A 99 6.90 3.86 -6.11
CA THR A 99 6.36 4.30 -4.81
C THR A 99 5.29 5.36 -4.99
N ASP A 100 5.50 6.33 -5.88
CA ASP A 100 4.53 7.40 -6.12
C ASP A 100 3.29 6.89 -6.88
N LEU A 101 3.50 6.19 -8.01
CA LEU A 101 2.43 5.84 -8.93
C LEU A 101 1.69 4.56 -8.55
N MET A 102 2.38 3.59 -7.93
CA MET A 102 1.80 2.30 -7.61
C MET A 102 1.50 2.19 -6.12
N VAL A 103 2.50 2.33 -5.26
CA VAL A 103 2.33 2.12 -3.81
C VAL A 103 1.39 3.19 -3.22
N ASN A 104 1.69 4.47 -3.40
CA ASN A 104 0.88 5.54 -2.83
C ASN A 104 -0.53 5.58 -3.43
N HIS A 105 -0.67 5.30 -4.73
CA HIS A 105 -1.98 5.19 -5.37
C HIS A 105 -2.81 4.03 -4.81
N LEU A 106 -2.20 2.84 -4.68
CA LEU A 106 -2.85 1.65 -4.13
C LEU A 106 -3.23 1.85 -2.66
N LEU A 107 -2.36 2.47 -1.86
CA LEU A 107 -2.66 2.79 -0.47
C LEU A 107 -3.87 3.74 -0.37
N ARG A 108 -3.92 4.80 -1.18
CA ARG A 108 -5.05 5.72 -1.23
C ARG A 108 -6.34 5.06 -1.75
N PHE A 109 -6.23 4.06 -2.62
CA PHE A 109 -7.38 3.28 -3.08
C PHE A 109 -7.93 2.35 -1.98
N LEU A 110 -7.05 1.82 -1.13
CA LEU A 110 -7.41 0.93 -0.02
C LEU A 110 -7.89 1.69 1.23
N GLU A 111 -7.76 3.02 1.27
CA GLU A 111 -8.19 3.86 2.38
C GLU A 111 -9.71 3.76 2.61
N PRO A 112 -10.17 3.39 3.83
CA PRO A 112 -11.59 3.39 4.18
C PRO A 112 -12.18 4.80 4.20
N GLU A 113 -11.44 5.75 4.78
CA GLU A 113 -11.76 7.18 4.84
C GLU A 113 -10.59 7.99 4.28
N LYS A 114 -10.87 9.13 3.65
CA LYS A 114 -9.82 9.95 3.00
C LYS A 114 -8.78 10.41 4.03
N GLY A 115 -7.53 10.02 3.82
CA GLY A 115 -6.39 10.44 4.65
C GLY A 115 -6.04 9.48 5.79
N ASP A 116 -6.74 8.35 5.94
CA ASP A 116 -6.45 7.37 6.99
C ASP A 116 -5.05 6.73 6.85
N TYR A 117 -4.56 6.58 5.61
CA TYR A 117 -3.26 5.96 5.34
C TYR A 117 -2.14 6.97 5.11
N ASP A 118 -2.39 8.28 5.19
CA ASP A 118 -1.36 9.31 5.04
C ASP A 118 -0.22 9.14 6.08
N LYS A 119 -0.52 8.55 7.25
CA LYS A 119 0.48 8.22 8.27
C LYS A 119 1.48 7.14 7.86
N TRP A 120 1.17 6.35 6.83
CA TRP A 120 1.99 5.26 6.27
C TRP A 120 2.66 5.65 4.94
N ILE A 121 2.48 6.90 4.51
CA ILE A 121 3.07 7.43 3.29
C ILE A 121 4.10 8.49 3.69
N MET A 122 5.32 8.41 3.16
CA MET A 122 6.36 9.40 3.46
C MET A 122 6.02 10.75 2.84
N VAL A 123 5.85 10.79 1.51
CA VAL A 123 5.49 11.98 0.73
C VAL A 123 3.99 11.94 0.41
N THR A 124 3.20 12.72 1.16
CA THR A 124 1.72 12.77 0.98
C THR A 124 1.27 13.78 -0.08
N VAL A 125 2.21 14.52 -0.69
CA VAL A 125 1.93 15.52 -1.73
C VAL A 125 1.24 14.86 -2.93
N ARG A 126 0.23 15.53 -3.51
CA ARG A 126 -0.57 14.99 -4.64
C ARG A 126 -0.28 15.69 -5.98
N LYS A 127 0.83 16.41 -6.07
CA LYS A 127 1.25 17.19 -7.25
C LYS A 127 2.33 16.42 -8.01
N PHE A 128 2.60 16.82 -9.25
CA PHE A 128 3.69 16.26 -10.07
C PHE A 128 5.06 16.23 -9.34
N TRP A 129 5.31 17.21 -8.46
CA TRP A 129 6.48 17.27 -7.58
C TRP A 129 6.64 16.07 -6.62
N SER A 130 5.55 15.33 -6.36
CA SER A 130 5.58 14.13 -5.51
C SER A 130 6.49 13.06 -6.09
N ILE A 131 6.52 12.89 -7.41
CA ILE A 131 7.41 11.92 -8.08
C ILE A 131 8.87 12.25 -7.78
N PHE A 132 9.27 13.51 -7.98
CA PHE A 132 10.65 13.94 -7.74
C PHE A 132 11.05 13.77 -6.27
N LEU A 133 10.17 14.12 -5.33
CA LEU A 133 10.42 13.92 -3.91
C LEU A 133 10.51 12.42 -3.54
N ASN A 134 9.69 11.57 -4.14
CA ASN A 134 9.76 10.13 -3.93
C ASN A 134 11.02 9.51 -4.54
N VAL A 135 11.53 10.02 -5.67
CA VAL A 135 12.81 9.60 -6.26
C VAL A 135 14.00 10.04 -5.40
N LEU A 136 13.97 11.26 -4.86
CA LEU A 136 15.01 11.70 -3.92
C LEU A 136 14.97 10.87 -2.64
N TYR A 137 13.76 10.60 -2.14
CA TYR A 137 13.54 9.76 -0.97
C TYR A 137 14.02 8.32 -1.18
N SER A 138 13.74 7.72 -2.35
CA SER A 138 14.21 6.38 -2.68
C SER A 138 15.73 6.31 -2.80
N ALA A 139 16.40 7.39 -3.24
CA ALA A 139 17.86 7.45 -3.23
C ALA A 139 18.43 7.41 -1.81
N VAL A 140 17.80 8.13 -0.87
CA VAL A 140 18.17 8.05 0.55
C VAL A 140 17.93 6.64 1.09
N LEU A 141 16.76 6.05 0.86
CA LEU A 141 16.47 4.68 1.28
C LEU A 141 17.47 3.68 0.71
N LEU A 142 17.76 3.76 -0.59
CA LEU A 142 18.68 2.86 -1.26
C LEU A 142 20.09 2.97 -0.68
N PHE A 143 20.55 4.20 -0.37
CA PHE A 143 21.82 4.41 0.30
C PHE A 143 21.90 3.64 1.62
N PHE A 144 20.88 3.74 2.48
CA PHE A 144 20.87 3.00 3.75
C PHE A 144 20.86 1.49 3.54
N ILE A 145 20.10 0.98 2.58
CA ILE A 145 20.05 -0.45 2.26
C ILE A 145 21.42 -0.95 1.80
N VAL A 146 22.07 -0.25 0.86
CA VAL A 146 23.41 -0.60 0.37
C VAL A 146 24.41 -0.63 1.53
N GLN A 147 24.37 0.38 2.41
CA GLN A 147 25.22 0.42 3.60
C GLN A 147 24.94 -0.77 4.55
N THR A 148 23.70 -1.20 4.72
CA THR A 148 23.39 -2.41 5.50
C THR A 148 24.05 -3.64 4.91
N TYR A 149 23.94 -3.84 3.59
CA TYR A 149 24.57 -4.97 2.91
C TYR A 149 26.09 -4.93 3.05
N GLU A 150 26.70 -3.75 2.94
CA GLU A 150 28.15 -3.57 3.10
C GLU A 150 28.60 -3.90 4.53
N VAL A 151 27.90 -3.39 5.54
CA VAL A 151 28.18 -3.69 6.96
C VAL A 151 28.03 -5.17 7.24
N VAL A 152 26.92 -5.80 6.82
CA VAL A 152 26.67 -7.23 7.04
C VAL A 152 27.76 -8.07 6.37
N ASN A 153 28.09 -7.80 5.12
CA ASN A 153 29.14 -8.53 4.42
C ASN A 153 30.51 -8.34 5.08
N THR A 154 30.84 -7.13 5.51
CA THR A 154 32.11 -6.83 6.20
C THR A 154 32.22 -7.53 7.56
N LEU A 155 31.11 -7.63 8.31
CA LEU A 155 31.08 -8.36 9.57
C LEU A 155 31.30 -9.87 9.39
N ILE A 156 30.85 -10.43 8.26
CA ILE A 156 30.99 -11.87 7.96
C ILE A 156 32.39 -12.19 7.45
N THR A 157 32.95 -11.38 6.55
CA THR A 157 34.26 -11.66 5.91
C THR A 157 35.45 -11.04 6.63
N GLY A 158 35.21 -10.09 7.53
CA GLY A 158 36.26 -9.28 8.16
C GLY A 158 36.97 -8.31 7.19
N GLN A 159 36.46 -8.17 5.96
CA GLN A 159 37.01 -7.32 4.90
C GLN A 159 35.89 -6.56 4.19
N SER A 160 36.18 -5.38 3.65
CA SER A 160 35.18 -4.65 2.87
C SER A 160 34.70 -5.50 1.69
N ALA A 161 33.41 -5.39 1.36
CA ALA A 161 32.81 -6.06 0.21
C ALA A 161 33.53 -5.73 -1.11
N ALA A 162 34.22 -4.58 -1.18
CA ALA A 162 35.02 -4.18 -2.34
C ALA A 162 36.30 -4.99 -2.55
N THR A 163 36.82 -5.67 -1.52
CA THR A 163 38.08 -6.44 -1.56
C THR A 163 37.87 -7.95 -1.47
N ALA A 164 36.63 -8.40 -1.25
CA ALA A 164 36.31 -9.81 -1.08
C ALA A 164 36.15 -10.53 -2.43
N ASN A 165 36.79 -11.69 -2.59
CA ASN A 165 36.70 -12.53 -3.80
C ASN A 165 35.29 -13.12 -4.03
N SER A 166 34.43 -13.08 -3.01
CA SER A 166 33.05 -13.54 -3.07
C SER A 166 32.21 -12.75 -2.08
N VAL A 167 31.03 -12.30 -2.51
CA VAL A 167 30.05 -11.62 -1.64
C VAL A 167 29.20 -12.70 -0.93
N PRO A 168 29.29 -12.86 0.40
CA PRO A 168 28.57 -13.92 1.11
C PRO A 168 27.05 -13.74 1.08
N VAL A 169 26.58 -12.49 1.21
CA VAL A 169 25.16 -12.15 1.16
C VAL A 169 24.92 -11.31 -0.10
N PRO A 170 24.55 -11.94 -1.23
CA PRO A 170 24.20 -11.21 -2.44
C PRO A 170 22.88 -10.45 -2.25
N VAL A 171 22.67 -9.42 -3.07
CA VAL A 171 21.43 -8.64 -3.05
C VAL A 171 20.33 -9.45 -3.74
N GLU A 172 19.36 -9.91 -2.96
CA GLU A 172 18.21 -10.70 -3.42
C GLU A 172 16.86 -10.00 -3.18
N PRO A 173 15.83 -10.26 -3.99
CA PRO A 173 14.54 -9.56 -3.93
C PRO A 173 13.84 -9.62 -2.57
N ILE A 174 13.92 -10.76 -1.88
CA ILE A 174 13.20 -10.97 -0.61
C ILE A 174 13.85 -10.13 0.49
N LEU A 175 15.15 -10.30 0.73
CA LEU A 175 15.88 -9.54 1.74
C LEU A 175 15.88 -8.04 1.42
N PHE A 176 16.04 -7.67 0.14
CA PHE A 176 15.93 -6.28 -0.29
C PHE A 176 14.55 -5.70 0.01
N GLY A 177 13.47 -6.40 -0.35
CA GLY A 177 12.10 -5.94 -0.07
C GLY A 177 11.83 -5.76 1.42
N LEU A 178 12.39 -6.64 2.25
CA LEU A 178 12.27 -6.57 3.70
C LEU A 178 13.04 -5.40 4.30
N LEU A 179 14.28 -5.18 3.86
CA LEU A 179 15.08 -4.02 4.26
C LEU A 179 14.45 -2.70 3.78
N TYR A 180 13.97 -2.68 2.54
CA TYR A 180 13.27 -1.53 1.96
C TYR A 180 12.05 -1.15 2.81
N MET A 181 11.15 -2.10 3.06
CA MET A 181 9.99 -1.89 3.92
C MET A 181 10.40 -1.49 5.34
N GLY A 182 11.44 -2.11 5.89
CA GLY A 182 11.95 -1.81 7.24
C GLY A 182 12.44 -0.37 7.37
N TYR A 183 13.30 0.09 6.46
CA TYR A 183 13.80 1.46 6.45
C TYR A 183 12.71 2.49 6.13
N ASP A 184 11.80 2.18 5.21
CA ASP A 184 10.66 3.05 4.90
C ASP A 184 9.78 3.27 6.13
N MET A 185 9.44 2.18 6.84
CA MET A 185 8.68 2.27 8.08
C MET A 185 9.43 3.01 9.20
N LEU A 186 10.75 2.82 9.30
CA LEU A 186 11.59 3.53 10.26
C LEU A 186 11.59 5.04 9.99
N PHE A 187 11.73 5.46 8.73
CA PHE A 187 11.69 6.89 8.36
C PHE A 187 10.31 7.51 8.55
N ILE A 188 9.25 6.78 8.24
CA ILE A 188 7.88 7.22 8.53
C ILE A 188 7.68 7.38 10.04
N PHE A 189 8.19 6.45 10.85
CA PHE A 189 8.13 6.55 12.31
C PHE A 189 8.87 7.78 12.82
N ILE A 190 10.10 8.03 12.36
CA ILE A 190 10.89 9.22 12.71
C ILE A 190 10.13 10.49 12.32
N LYS A 191 9.62 10.57 11.08
CA LYS A 191 8.82 11.71 10.61
C LYS A 191 7.64 11.98 11.54
N ASN A 192 6.86 10.94 11.85
CA ASN A 192 5.67 11.07 12.69
C ASN A 192 6.01 11.48 14.13
N MET A 193 7.15 11.02 14.66
CA MET A 193 7.65 11.45 15.97
C MET A 193 8.03 12.93 15.98
N VAL A 194 8.77 13.38 14.96
CA VAL A 194 9.18 14.78 14.81
C VAL A 194 7.96 15.71 14.67
N VAL A 195 6.99 15.35 13.82
CA VAL A 195 5.75 16.13 13.65
C VAL A 195 4.94 16.23 14.94
N LYS A 196 4.86 15.14 15.72
CA LYS A 196 4.21 15.18 17.04
C LYS A 196 4.93 16.11 18.01
N ALA A 197 6.26 16.02 18.09
CA ALA A 197 7.05 16.88 18.97
C ALA A 197 6.84 18.38 18.68
N PHE A 198 6.83 18.77 17.40
CA PHE A 198 6.55 20.17 17.02
C PHE A 198 5.13 20.60 17.37
N ARG A 199 4.14 19.74 17.14
CA ARG A 199 2.73 20.04 17.46
C ARG A 199 2.51 20.21 18.97
N ASP A 200 3.17 19.37 19.77
CA ASP A 200 3.08 19.44 21.23
C ASP A 200 3.78 20.70 21.77
N ALA A 201 4.90 21.09 21.16
CA ALA A 201 5.57 22.35 21.46
C ALA A 201 4.68 23.56 21.13
N GLU A 202 4.03 23.57 19.96
CA GLU A 202 3.12 24.65 19.53
C GLU A 202 1.91 24.78 20.46
N LYS A 203 1.27 23.68 20.84
CA LYS A 203 0.17 23.68 21.81
C LYS A 203 0.58 24.24 23.17
N LYS A 204 1.79 23.91 23.63
CA LYS A 204 2.33 24.41 24.91
C LYS A 204 2.60 25.91 24.87
N VAL A 205 2.97 26.47 23.71
CA VAL A 205 3.14 27.92 23.51
C VAL A 205 1.77 28.62 23.37
N SER A 206 0.83 28.03 22.65
CA SER A 206 -0.53 28.59 22.47
C SER A 206 -1.32 28.64 23.77
N ASN A 207 -1.22 27.63 24.65
CA ASN A 207 -1.91 27.63 25.95
C ASN A 207 -1.28 28.57 26.99
N ARG A 208 -0.13 29.19 26.67
CA ARG A 208 0.54 30.19 27.53
C ARG A 208 0.28 31.64 27.10
N LYS A 209 -0.34 31.86 25.94
CA LYS A 209 -0.81 33.18 25.49
C LYS A 209 -2.27 33.34 25.87
#